data_AF-A0AAU8LAJ3-F1
#
_entry.id   AF-A0AAU8LAJ3-F1
#
_cell.length_a   1.000
_cell.length_b   1.000
_cell.length_c   1.000
_cell.angle_alpha   90.00
_cell.angle_beta   90.00
_cell.angle_gamma   90.00
#
_symmetry.space_group_name_H-M   'P 1'
#
loop_
_entity.id
_entity.type
_entity.pdbx_description
1 polymer ?
#
loop_
_entity_poly.entity_id
_entity_poly.type
_entity_poly.pdbx_seq_one_letter_code
_entity_poly.pdbx_strand_id
1 'polypeptide(L)'
;MRSKRIVSLIVSLLLLLNQSLYANATLKATDNGAKIIASGDINLNSTTITNQGDMSSGGTTTLNASGNIYNEGGNIHADNALMLQANGGIYNISSNLSAQVIAINANTFQSDMDVKNISQTYAGIGSQNSQLLSDMSTLNALNGISIQTKNTLSLIGTTLNAGGALSLVSTEGDIAIASKTHEDSFDFNIKGGYNKGKSVEHLASSLNAENISINANQVNVIASDLAAKKDIVLQGKEGVSILAENDLAYTESKLKTKGSFGSKKTTLDMSHKESVVQSNLNANNILIQSSDASVTLEAANLIAKENIVVDAKADINVLAKQYREGEMHSVTKSSFGGLKQSASMNRVDALNAKEAELRTEALNIIMKSGNDIKVIGSNIDAASDLQLLAANEVLIAAAQEFSQNEQWRDKGDRLL
;
A
#
# COMPACT_ATOMS: atom_id res chain seq x y z
N MET A 1 29.88 -9.23 60.36
CA MET A 1 30.62 -8.57 59.27
C MET A 1 29.63 -7.79 58.42
N ARG A 2 29.86 -6.46 58.29
CA ARG A 2 28.92 -5.49 57.74
C ARG A 2 28.94 -5.45 56.20
N SER A 3 27.74 -5.23 55.65
CA SER A 3 27.39 -4.78 54.30
C SER A 3 28.38 -3.78 53.67
N LYS A 4 28.63 -3.95 52.37
CA LYS A 4 28.98 -2.85 51.45
C LYS A 4 28.10 -2.94 50.21
N ARG A 5 27.08 -2.08 50.17
CA ARG A 5 26.36 -1.66 48.96
C ARG A 5 27.34 -0.92 48.05
N ILE A 6 27.46 -1.35 46.80
CA ILE A 6 28.08 -0.56 45.74
C ILE A 6 27.00 0.39 45.21
N VAL A 7 27.12 1.67 45.56
CA VAL A 7 26.36 2.77 44.96
C VAL A 7 27.12 3.16 43.69
N SER A 8 26.55 2.89 42.52
CA SER A 8 27.06 3.43 41.26
C SER A 8 26.51 4.84 41.08
N LEU A 9 27.41 5.82 41.08
CA LEU A 9 27.14 7.24 40.93
C LEU A 9 26.96 7.55 39.44
N ILE A 10 25.72 7.74 38.99
CA ILE A 10 25.43 8.25 37.64
C ILE A 10 25.56 9.78 37.69
N VAL A 11 26.58 10.31 37.02
CA VAL A 11 26.73 11.75 36.78
C VAL A 11 26.02 12.10 35.48
N SER A 12 24.84 12.71 35.60
CA SER A 12 24.12 13.32 34.48
C SER A 12 24.76 14.66 34.13
N LEU A 13 25.36 14.76 32.94
CA LEU A 13 25.83 16.03 32.38
C LEU A 13 24.74 16.59 31.46
N LEU A 14 23.96 17.55 31.96
CA LEU A 14 23.02 18.37 31.22
C LEU A 14 23.78 19.61 30.72
N LEU A 15 24.03 19.72 29.41
CA LEU A 15 24.50 20.98 28.82
C LEU A 15 23.27 21.80 28.42
N LEU A 16 22.94 22.81 29.23
CA LEU A 16 22.17 23.96 28.79
C LEU A 16 23.12 24.87 28.01
N LEU A 17 23.00 24.92 26.69
CA LEU A 17 23.67 25.92 25.87
C LEU A 17 22.60 26.70 25.08
N ASN A 18 22.47 27.97 25.45
CA ASN A 18 21.80 28.97 24.65
C ASN A 18 22.65 29.28 23.41
N GLN A 19 21.98 29.35 22.27
CA GLN A 19 22.45 29.78 20.94
C GLN A 19 23.15 28.71 20.09
N SER A 20 22.45 28.29 19.04
CA SER A 20 22.88 27.59 17.81
C SER A 20 23.92 26.46 17.98
N LEU A 21 23.45 25.21 17.95
CA LEU A 21 24.33 24.04 17.93
C LEU A 21 25.01 23.90 16.55
N TYR A 22 26.19 24.48 16.40
CA TYR A 22 27.14 24.14 15.33
C TYR A 22 28.22 23.22 15.90
N ALA A 23 27.94 21.91 16.02
CA ALA A 23 28.93 20.95 16.50
C ALA A 23 28.77 19.58 15.83
N ASN A 24 29.90 19.03 15.35
CA ASN A 24 30.14 17.60 15.26
C ASN A 24 29.93 17.01 16.67
N ALA A 25 28.72 16.58 16.99
CA ALA A 25 28.36 16.09 18.31
C ALA A 25 28.75 14.61 18.48
N THR A 26 29.41 14.29 19.59
CA THR A 26 29.64 12.91 20.02
C THR A 26 28.35 12.32 20.57
N LEU A 27 27.89 11.24 19.95
CA LEU A 27 26.67 10.48 20.28
C LEU A 27 26.75 9.86 21.68
N LYS A 28 25.75 10.09 22.54
CA LYS A 28 25.47 9.21 23.69
C LYS A 28 24.47 8.16 23.23
N ALA A 29 24.97 6.96 22.95
CA ALA A 29 24.13 5.78 22.76
C ALA A 29 23.55 5.34 24.11
N THR A 30 22.22 5.33 24.21
CA THR A 30 21.49 4.51 25.18
C THR A 30 20.70 3.46 24.40
N ASP A 31 20.25 2.40 25.05
CA ASP A 31 19.58 1.23 24.42
C ASP A 31 18.30 1.55 23.61
N ASN A 32 17.89 2.83 23.52
CA ASN A 32 16.75 3.38 22.76
C ASN A 32 17.18 4.30 21.59
N GLY A 33 18.36 4.08 21.01
CA GLY A 33 18.91 4.97 19.97
C GLY A 33 19.54 6.24 20.54
N ALA A 34 20.17 7.02 19.66
CA ALA A 34 20.76 8.31 20.00
C ALA A 34 19.68 9.40 20.09
N LYS A 35 19.84 10.37 20.99
CA LYS A 35 18.94 11.53 21.12
C LYS A 35 19.68 12.84 20.89
N ILE A 36 19.15 13.69 20.01
CA ILE A 36 19.61 15.06 19.74
C ILE A 36 18.46 16.02 20.08
N ILE A 37 18.70 16.97 20.98
CA ILE A 37 17.71 18.00 21.34
C ILE A 37 18.38 19.36 21.28
N ALA A 38 17.76 20.32 20.59
CA ALA A 38 18.15 21.72 20.60
C ALA A 38 16.95 22.61 20.93
N SER A 39 17.15 23.67 21.73
CA SER A 39 16.09 24.66 21.98
C SER A 39 15.89 25.64 20.82
N GLY A 40 16.88 25.78 19.95
CA GLY A 40 16.80 26.52 18.69
C GLY A 40 16.92 25.56 17.52
N ASP A 41 17.71 25.93 16.52
CA ASP A 41 17.87 25.14 15.29
C ASP A 41 18.84 23.96 15.44
N ILE A 42 18.62 22.93 14.62
CA ILE A 42 19.59 21.87 14.34
C ILE A 42 20.04 22.02 12.90
N ASN A 43 21.35 22.13 12.66
CA ASN A 43 21.92 22.20 11.31
C ASN A 43 23.02 21.15 11.15
N LEU A 44 22.76 20.11 10.36
CA LEU A 44 23.73 19.03 10.11
C LEU A 44 24.10 19.00 8.63
N ASN A 45 25.41 18.95 8.36
CA ASN A 45 25.98 18.81 7.02
C ASN A 45 26.91 17.60 7.02
N SER A 46 26.65 16.62 6.17
CA SER A 46 27.45 15.38 6.08
C SER A 46 27.40 14.81 4.67
N THR A 47 28.19 13.77 4.41
CA THR A 47 27.96 12.93 3.23
C THR A 47 26.72 12.07 3.42
N THR A 48 26.59 11.44 4.59
CA THR A 48 25.43 10.63 4.96
C THR A 48 24.97 11.03 6.34
N ILE A 49 23.65 11.14 6.51
CA ILE A 49 23.01 11.38 7.79
C ILE A 49 22.12 10.15 8.07
N THR A 50 22.28 9.52 9.23
CA THR A 50 21.45 8.40 9.66
C THR A 50 20.85 8.72 11.01
N ASN A 51 19.53 8.65 11.09
CA ASN A 51 18.76 8.76 12.32
C ASN A 51 18.02 7.44 12.58
N GLN A 52 18.22 6.88 13.78
CA GLN A 52 17.49 5.71 14.29
C GLN A 52 16.94 5.96 15.71
N GLY A 53 16.97 7.22 16.15
CA GLY A 53 16.49 7.64 17.46
C GLY A 53 15.72 8.95 17.34
N ASP A 54 15.84 9.82 18.35
CA ASP A 54 15.08 11.07 18.43
C ASP A 54 15.95 12.26 18.05
N MET A 55 15.48 13.08 17.12
CA MET A 55 16.01 14.42 16.84
C MET A 55 14.90 15.45 17.01
N SER A 56 15.09 16.43 17.91
CA SER A 56 14.06 17.43 18.22
C SER A 56 14.66 18.82 18.33
N SER A 57 14.09 19.79 17.62
CA SER A 57 14.49 21.19 17.68
C SER A 57 13.32 22.10 18.05
N GLY A 58 13.56 23.10 18.91
CA GLY A 58 12.60 24.17 19.20
C GLY A 58 12.53 25.25 18.10
N GLY A 59 13.33 25.09 17.06
CA GLY A 59 13.34 25.94 15.87
C GLY A 59 13.23 25.12 14.60
N THR A 60 14.17 25.32 13.70
CA THR A 60 14.25 24.66 12.40
C THR A 60 15.27 23.52 12.44
N THR A 61 14.92 22.36 11.89
CA THR A 61 15.88 21.28 11.65
C THR A 61 16.26 21.26 10.16
N THR A 62 17.53 21.51 9.86
CA THR A 62 18.11 21.45 8.51
C THR A 62 19.11 20.31 8.42
N LEU A 63 18.83 19.32 7.56
CA LEU A 63 19.72 18.20 7.29
C LEU A 63 20.17 18.25 5.83
N ASN A 64 21.46 18.48 5.60
CA ASN A 64 22.06 18.55 4.28
C ASN A 64 23.04 17.39 4.07
N ALA A 65 22.74 16.51 3.12
CA ALA A 65 23.59 15.37 2.76
C ALA A 65 24.12 15.51 1.32
N SER A 66 25.44 15.43 1.13
CA SER A 66 25.99 15.32 -0.23
C SER A 66 25.79 13.92 -0.85
N GLY A 67 25.40 12.95 -0.04
CA GLY A 67 24.90 11.63 -0.41
C GLY A 67 23.45 11.48 0.08
N ASN A 68 23.22 10.68 1.14
CA ASN A 68 21.88 10.23 1.53
C ASN A 68 21.48 10.65 2.96
N ILE A 69 20.17 10.75 3.20
CA ILE A 69 19.58 10.84 4.55
C ILE A 69 18.75 9.60 4.79
N TYR A 70 19.01 8.91 5.90
CA TYR A 70 18.26 7.76 6.37
C TYR A 70 17.59 8.12 7.70
N ASN A 71 16.27 8.01 7.76
CA ASN A 71 15.49 8.01 8.99
C ASN A 71 14.83 6.62 9.08
N GLU A 72 15.35 5.76 9.96
CA GLU A 72 15.01 4.33 10.02
C GLU A 72 14.61 3.96 11.44
N GLY A 73 13.33 3.68 11.69
CA GLY A 73 12.76 3.61 13.04
C GLY A 73 12.90 4.89 13.88
N GLY A 74 13.30 6.01 13.27
CA GLY A 74 13.65 7.25 13.95
C GLY A 74 12.54 8.31 13.92
N ASN A 75 12.66 9.30 14.79
CA ASN A 75 11.79 10.47 14.85
C ASN A 75 12.60 11.75 14.64
N ILE A 76 12.14 12.61 13.72
CA ILE A 76 12.71 13.94 13.50
C ILE A 76 11.59 14.97 13.64
N HIS A 77 11.70 15.79 14.67
CA HIS A 77 10.75 16.85 15.01
C HIS A 77 11.41 18.24 14.95
N ALA A 78 10.67 19.22 14.44
CA ALA A 78 11.04 20.63 14.49
C ALA A 78 9.82 21.50 14.77
N ASP A 79 9.88 22.37 15.77
CA ASP A 79 8.74 23.24 16.12
C ASP A 79 8.36 24.22 15.00
N ASN A 80 9.32 24.60 14.13
CA ASN A 80 9.08 25.48 12.98
C ASN A 80 9.08 24.71 11.65
N ALA A 81 10.27 24.45 11.10
CA ALA A 81 10.40 23.82 9.79
C ALA A 81 11.38 22.65 9.83
N LEU A 82 11.07 21.62 9.05
CA LEU A 82 11.96 20.50 8.78
C LEU A 82 12.40 20.58 7.31
N MET A 83 13.68 20.87 7.10
CA MET A 83 14.28 21.02 5.78
C MET A 83 15.27 19.88 5.55
N LEU A 84 14.96 18.97 4.63
CA LEU A 84 15.81 17.84 4.29
C LEU A 84 16.32 18.00 2.85
N GLN A 85 17.64 18.05 2.68
CA GLN A 85 18.27 18.15 1.37
C GLN A 85 19.29 17.05 1.18
N ALA A 86 19.18 16.29 0.08
CA ALA A 86 20.15 15.27 -0.29
C ALA A 86 20.47 15.31 -1.78
N ASN A 87 21.74 15.19 -2.16
CA ASN A 87 22.07 14.99 -3.58
C ASN A 87 21.74 13.57 -4.05
N GLY A 88 21.69 12.60 -3.14
CA GLY A 88 21.24 11.24 -3.36
C GLY A 88 19.79 11.05 -2.88
N GLY A 89 19.55 9.97 -2.12
CA GLY A 89 18.23 9.61 -1.64
C GLY A 89 17.92 10.10 -0.22
N ILE A 90 16.64 10.32 0.06
CA ILE A 90 16.10 10.47 1.42
C ILE A 90 15.13 9.32 1.67
N TYR A 91 15.38 8.56 2.74
CA TYR A 91 14.63 7.35 3.10
C TYR A 91 14.01 7.54 4.48
N ASN A 92 12.69 7.51 4.56
CA ASN A 92 11.93 7.52 5.81
C ASN A 92 11.24 6.16 5.96
N ILE A 93 11.83 5.27 6.76
CA ILE A 93 11.44 3.87 6.84
C ILE A 93 10.95 3.54 8.25
N SER A 94 9.69 3.12 8.37
CA SER A 94 8.97 2.94 9.64
C SER A 94 9.22 4.08 10.63
N SER A 95 9.15 5.33 10.16
CA SER A 95 9.69 6.50 10.88
C SER A 95 8.79 7.73 10.84
N ASN A 96 9.00 8.67 11.76
CA ASN A 96 8.25 9.93 11.85
C ASN A 96 9.09 11.15 11.45
N LEU A 97 8.48 12.02 10.63
CA LEU A 97 8.90 13.39 10.39
C LEU A 97 7.77 14.34 10.80
N SER A 98 8.04 15.35 11.62
CA SER A 98 7.01 16.30 12.05
C SER A 98 7.50 17.74 12.20
N ALA A 99 6.71 18.69 11.71
CA ALA A 99 6.97 20.13 11.84
C ALA A 99 5.72 21.00 11.60
N GLN A 100 5.83 22.34 11.61
CA GLN A 100 4.79 23.16 10.98
C GLN A 100 4.86 23.06 9.46
N VAL A 101 6.07 23.09 8.90
CA VAL A 101 6.31 22.91 7.46
C VAL A 101 7.39 21.86 7.24
N ILE A 102 7.16 20.95 6.31
CA ILE A 102 8.15 19.98 5.87
C ILE A 102 8.51 20.28 4.42
N ALA A 103 9.81 20.47 4.16
CA ALA A 103 10.37 20.69 2.83
C ALA A 103 11.48 19.66 2.57
N ILE A 104 11.33 18.89 1.49
CA ILE A 104 12.25 17.81 1.12
C ILE A 104 12.72 18.04 -0.31
N ASN A 105 14.03 18.04 -0.53
CA ASN A 105 14.65 18.09 -1.85
C ASN A 105 15.69 16.97 -1.99
N ALA A 106 15.47 16.06 -2.93
CA ALA A 106 16.34 14.89 -3.10
C ALA A 106 16.53 14.49 -4.58
N ASN A 107 17.47 13.61 -4.87
CA ASN A 107 17.41 12.86 -6.13
C ASN A 107 16.25 11.86 -6.10
N THR A 108 16.04 11.17 -4.98
CA THR A 108 14.95 10.21 -4.77
C THR A 108 14.42 10.34 -3.35
N PHE A 109 13.11 10.18 -3.17
CA PHE A 109 12.49 10.11 -1.85
C PHE A 109 11.70 8.81 -1.72
N GLN A 110 11.92 8.09 -0.62
CA GLN A 110 11.15 6.90 -0.27
C GLN A 110 10.62 7.06 1.15
N SER A 111 9.31 6.96 1.29
CA SER A 111 8.66 6.73 2.57
C SER A 111 8.05 5.34 2.54
N ASP A 112 8.48 4.45 3.44
CA ASP A 112 8.09 3.05 3.41
C ASP A 112 7.80 2.49 4.80
N MET A 113 6.91 1.51 4.89
CA MET A 113 6.80 0.60 6.02
C MET A 113 7.76 -0.56 5.83
N ASP A 114 8.58 -0.86 6.84
CA ASP A 114 9.45 -2.04 6.82
C ASP A 114 8.68 -3.34 7.12
N VAL A 115 9.12 -4.43 6.49
CA VAL A 115 8.49 -5.76 6.61
C VAL A 115 9.53 -6.81 6.91
N LYS A 116 9.33 -7.50 8.03
CA LYS A 116 10.19 -8.63 8.43
C LYS A 116 9.54 -9.95 8.02
N ASN A 117 10.20 -10.67 7.13
CA ASN A 117 9.80 -12.02 6.74
C ASN A 117 10.29 -13.05 7.78
N ILE A 118 9.38 -13.91 8.23
CA ILE A 118 9.63 -14.97 9.21
C ILE A 118 9.25 -16.30 8.57
N SER A 119 10.27 -17.11 8.23
CA SER A 119 10.08 -18.47 7.74
C SER A 119 10.39 -19.48 8.84
N GLN A 120 9.47 -20.39 9.11
CA GLN A 120 9.65 -21.48 10.07
C GLN A 120 9.38 -22.83 9.39
N THR A 121 10.35 -23.74 9.53
CA THR A 121 10.27 -25.10 8.97
C THR A 121 10.26 -26.11 10.10
N TYR A 122 9.29 -27.02 10.06
CA TYR A 122 9.10 -28.10 11.02
C TYR A 122 9.45 -29.41 10.32
N ALA A 123 10.60 -29.98 10.68
CA ALA A 123 11.14 -31.18 10.04
C ALA A 123 10.11 -32.31 9.95
N GLY A 124 9.83 -32.75 8.72
CA GLY A 124 8.87 -33.83 8.44
C GLY A 124 7.39 -33.47 8.65
N ILE A 125 7.07 -32.22 9.01
CA ILE A 125 5.69 -31.75 9.22
C ILE A 125 5.34 -30.72 8.15
N GLY A 126 6.07 -29.62 8.01
CA GLY A 126 5.70 -28.57 7.07
C GLY A 126 6.42 -27.25 7.30
N SER A 127 5.93 -26.17 6.73
CA SER A 127 6.49 -24.82 6.88
C SER A 127 5.41 -23.74 6.94
N GLN A 128 5.75 -22.62 7.55
CA GLN A 128 4.97 -21.40 7.50
C GLN A 128 5.88 -20.21 7.18
N ASN A 129 5.38 -19.28 6.39
CA ASN A 129 5.98 -17.97 6.16
C ASN A 129 4.98 -16.94 6.66
N SER A 130 5.47 -15.99 7.44
CA SER A 130 4.66 -14.85 7.86
C SER A 130 5.44 -13.56 7.75
N GLN A 131 4.71 -12.47 7.50
CA GLN A 131 5.27 -11.12 7.48
C GLN A 131 4.89 -10.37 8.76
N LEU A 132 5.89 -9.85 9.47
CA LEU A 132 5.66 -8.90 10.54
C LEU A 132 5.83 -7.49 9.97
N LEU A 133 4.73 -6.75 9.92
CA LEU A 133 4.70 -5.36 9.50
C LEU A 133 5.19 -4.45 10.64
N SER A 134 6.00 -3.46 10.29
CA SER A 134 6.36 -2.37 11.20
C SER A 134 5.27 -1.29 11.21
N ASP A 135 5.48 -0.24 12.01
CA ASP A 135 4.64 0.96 11.93
C ASP A 135 4.76 1.62 10.56
N MET A 136 3.66 2.23 10.09
CA MET A 136 3.68 3.05 8.88
C MET A 136 4.64 4.23 9.05
N SER A 137 5.33 4.58 7.97
CA SER A 137 6.07 5.84 7.94
C SER A 137 5.12 7.02 7.90
N THR A 138 5.48 8.10 8.61
CA THR A 138 4.60 9.25 8.81
C THR A 138 5.30 10.57 8.55
N LEU A 139 4.61 11.47 7.85
CA LEU A 139 5.00 12.87 7.68
C LEU A 139 3.83 13.74 8.12
N ASN A 140 4.02 14.51 9.19
CA ASN A 140 2.97 15.34 9.78
C ASN A 140 3.39 16.82 9.77
N ALA A 141 2.73 17.64 8.96
CA ALA A 141 2.94 19.08 8.93
C ALA A 141 1.66 19.84 9.27
N LEU A 142 1.74 20.79 10.22
CA LEU A 142 0.57 21.62 10.57
C LEU A 142 0.13 22.54 9.43
N ASN A 143 1.05 22.99 8.57
CA ASN A 143 0.76 23.91 7.47
C ASN A 143 0.95 23.26 6.11
N GLY A 144 2.06 22.61 5.82
CA GLY A 144 2.28 22.08 4.47
C GLY A 144 3.47 21.15 4.33
N ILE A 145 3.37 20.27 3.34
CA ILE A 145 4.41 19.34 2.95
C ILE A 145 4.75 19.61 1.48
N SER A 146 6.03 19.86 1.20
CA SER A 146 6.56 19.98 -0.15
C SER A 146 7.70 18.99 -0.35
N ILE A 147 7.54 18.05 -1.27
CA ILE A 147 8.56 17.07 -1.62
C ILE A 147 8.89 17.23 -3.09
N GLN A 148 10.15 17.56 -3.38
CA GLN A 148 10.68 17.65 -4.73
C GLN A 148 11.80 16.63 -4.92
N THR A 149 11.64 15.76 -5.90
CA THR A 149 12.67 14.82 -6.34
C THR A 149 13.09 15.12 -7.77
N LYS A 150 14.32 14.74 -8.13
CA LYS A 150 14.73 14.71 -9.53
C LYS A 150 14.16 13.48 -10.23
N ASN A 151 14.38 12.32 -9.62
CA ASN A 151 13.94 11.01 -10.09
C ASN A 151 12.75 10.54 -9.22
N THR A 152 12.65 9.25 -8.92
CA THR A 152 11.50 8.63 -8.26
C THR A 152 11.14 9.20 -6.87
N LEU A 153 9.84 9.32 -6.61
CA LEU A 153 9.24 9.49 -5.29
C LEU A 153 8.30 8.31 -5.01
N SER A 154 8.54 7.57 -3.93
CA SER A 154 7.74 6.40 -3.55
C SER A 154 7.16 6.54 -2.16
N LEU A 155 5.85 6.36 -2.03
CA LEU A 155 5.10 6.36 -0.77
C LEU A 155 4.38 5.02 -0.64
N ILE A 156 4.92 4.13 0.18
CA ILE A 156 4.38 2.78 0.39
C ILE A 156 4.16 2.57 1.88
N GLY A 157 2.99 2.05 2.30
CA GLY A 157 2.66 1.90 3.73
C GLY A 157 2.93 3.18 4.53
N THR A 158 2.51 4.32 4.00
CA THR A 158 2.87 5.64 4.53
C THR A 158 1.63 6.49 4.77
N THR A 159 1.68 7.36 5.79
CA THR A 159 0.70 8.42 6.02
C THR A 159 1.32 9.81 5.92
N LEU A 160 0.78 10.67 5.05
CA LEU A 160 1.13 12.09 4.94
C LEU A 160 -0.06 12.93 5.41
N ASN A 161 0.14 13.79 6.41
CA ASN A 161 -0.87 14.73 6.89
C ASN A 161 -0.34 16.16 6.78
N ALA A 162 -0.95 16.97 5.92
CA ALA A 162 -0.69 18.39 5.79
C ALA A 162 -1.94 19.19 6.20
N GLY A 163 -1.82 20.16 7.11
CA GLY A 163 -2.98 21.01 7.46
C GLY A 163 -3.42 21.94 6.32
N GLY A 164 -2.49 22.29 5.41
CA GLY A 164 -2.69 23.06 4.19
C GLY A 164 -2.29 22.25 2.95
N ALA A 165 -1.37 22.76 2.12
CA ALA A 165 -1.03 22.11 0.85
C ALA A 165 -0.06 20.92 1.02
N LEU A 166 -0.33 19.84 0.27
CA LEU A 166 0.58 18.75 0.00
C LEU A 166 1.01 18.81 -1.47
N SER A 167 2.29 19.08 -1.72
CA SER A 167 2.88 19.15 -3.07
C SER A 167 3.95 18.08 -3.23
N LEU A 168 3.75 17.18 -4.21
CA LEU A 168 4.69 16.14 -4.59
C LEU A 168 5.12 16.37 -6.03
N VAL A 169 6.41 16.58 -6.27
CA VAL A 169 6.95 16.87 -7.60
C VAL A 169 8.16 15.98 -7.87
N SER A 170 8.13 15.26 -8.99
CA SER A 170 9.29 14.59 -9.57
C SER A 170 9.58 15.23 -10.92
N THR A 171 10.76 15.81 -11.10
CA THR A 171 11.05 16.61 -12.31
C THR A 171 11.41 15.78 -13.53
N GLU A 172 11.98 14.59 -13.34
CA GLU A 172 12.47 13.71 -14.42
C GLU A 172 12.02 12.26 -14.27
N GLY A 173 11.39 11.87 -13.14
CA GLY A 173 10.96 10.50 -12.88
C GLY A 173 9.49 10.40 -12.43
N ASP A 174 9.16 9.26 -11.83
CA ASP A 174 7.79 8.89 -11.50
C ASP A 174 7.44 9.11 -10.02
N ILE A 175 6.14 9.24 -9.75
CA ILE A 175 5.58 9.23 -8.39
C ILE A 175 4.68 8.00 -8.22
N ALA A 176 4.95 7.20 -7.20
CA ALA A 176 4.11 6.07 -6.81
C ALA A 176 3.59 6.24 -5.37
N ILE A 177 2.27 6.16 -5.20
CA ILE A 177 1.58 6.01 -3.92
C ILE A 177 0.92 4.64 -3.95
N ALA A 178 1.40 3.71 -3.13
CA ALA A 178 0.95 2.32 -3.17
C ALA A 178 0.65 1.78 -1.78
N SER A 179 -0.28 0.82 -1.71
CA SER A 179 -0.45 -0.01 -0.53
C SER A 179 0.79 -0.84 -0.26
N LYS A 180 1.02 -1.19 1.01
CA LYS A 180 1.98 -2.23 1.39
C LYS A 180 1.30 -3.59 1.35
N THR A 181 1.86 -4.52 0.60
CA THR A 181 1.40 -5.91 0.60
C THR A 181 1.87 -6.65 1.85
N HIS A 182 0.95 -7.36 2.49
CA HIS A 182 1.16 -8.26 3.61
C HIS A 182 0.78 -9.69 3.20
N GLU A 183 1.75 -10.60 3.19
CA GLU A 183 1.54 -12.00 2.80
C GLU A 183 1.90 -12.98 3.91
N ASP A 184 0.98 -13.89 4.21
CA ASP A 184 1.24 -15.07 5.03
C ASP A 184 0.93 -16.35 4.24
N SER A 185 1.63 -17.44 4.55
CA SER A 185 1.35 -18.75 3.96
C SER A 185 1.77 -19.89 4.87
N PHE A 186 1.10 -21.02 4.72
CA PHE A 186 1.50 -22.26 5.38
C PHE A 186 1.26 -23.49 4.51
N ASP A 187 2.05 -24.52 4.73
CA ASP A 187 1.90 -25.85 4.16
C ASP A 187 2.31 -26.88 5.20
N PHE A 188 1.33 -27.60 5.75
CA PHE A 188 1.53 -28.57 6.82
C PHE A 188 0.96 -29.94 6.44
N ASN A 189 1.79 -30.96 6.57
CA ASN A 189 1.32 -32.34 6.59
C ASN A 189 0.64 -32.62 7.93
N ILE A 190 -0.53 -33.26 7.83
CA ILE A 190 -1.28 -33.77 8.98
C ILE A 190 -1.41 -35.28 8.85
N LYS A 191 -1.79 -35.96 9.94
CA LYS A 191 -2.03 -37.40 9.89
C LYS A 191 -3.12 -37.72 8.85
N GLY A 192 -2.72 -38.36 7.75
CA GLY A 192 -3.62 -38.74 6.67
C GLY A 192 -3.76 -37.70 5.56
N GLY A 193 -3.01 -36.60 5.56
CA GLY A 193 -3.03 -35.65 4.43
C GLY A 193 -2.30 -34.36 4.72
N TYR A 194 -2.87 -33.22 4.34
CA TYR A 194 -2.23 -31.90 4.48
C TYR A 194 -3.25 -30.77 4.66
N ASN A 195 -2.74 -29.61 5.06
CA ASN A 195 -3.44 -28.34 5.09
C ASN A 195 -2.52 -27.24 4.57
N LYS A 196 -3.03 -26.39 3.68
CA LYS A 196 -2.31 -25.28 3.06
C LYS A 196 -3.15 -24.03 3.13
N GLY A 197 -2.49 -22.89 3.20
CA GLY A 197 -3.15 -21.61 3.07
C GLY A 197 -2.21 -20.52 2.58
N LYS A 198 -2.80 -19.49 2.00
CA LYS A 198 -2.14 -18.24 1.63
C LYS A 198 -3.11 -17.09 1.91
N SER A 199 -2.62 -16.02 2.51
CA SER A 199 -3.31 -14.73 2.56
C SER A 199 -2.46 -13.65 1.90
N VAL A 200 -3.13 -12.70 1.27
CA VAL A 200 -2.55 -11.45 0.76
C VAL A 200 -3.49 -10.34 1.20
N GLU A 201 -2.96 -9.34 1.87
CA GLU A 201 -3.67 -8.12 2.28
C GLU A 201 -2.90 -6.88 1.80
N HIS A 202 -3.61 -5.82 1.42
CA HIS A 202 -3.03 -4.56 0.98
C HIS A 202 -3.35 -3.42 1.97
N LEU A 203 -2.32 -2.93 2.68
CA LEU A 203 -2.46 -1.81 3.60
C LEU A 203 -2.24 -0.49 2.85
N ALA A 204 -3.32 0.25 2.63
CA ALA A 204 -3.30 1.53 1.92
C ALA A 204 -2.28 2.54 2.48
N SER A 205 -1.64 3.29 1.58
CA SER A 205 -1.03 4.57 1.94
C SER A 205 -2.12 5.65 2.01
N SER A 206 -1.96 6.63 2.91
CA SER A 206 -2.96 7.69 3.13
C SER A 206 -2.35 9.08 3.03
N LEU A 207 -2.91 9.92 2.16
CA LEU A 207 -2.49 11.31 1.96
C LEU A 207 -3.68 12.23 2.30
N ASN A 208 -3.52 13.05 3.34
CA ASN A 208 -4.55 13.97 3.81
C ASN A 208 -4.06 15.42 3.75
N ALA A 209 -4.80 16.30 3.08
CA ALA A 209 -4.43 17.70 2.95
C ALA A 209 -5.62 18.66 2.80
N GLU A 210 -5.37 19.96 2.81
CA GLU A 210 -6.33 20.93 2.26
C GLU A 210 -6.39 20.81 0.73
N ASN A 211 -5.23 20.75 0.08
CA ASN A 211 -5.05 20.50 -1.36
C ASN A 211 -3.94 19.48 -1.57
N ILE A 212 -4.12 18.57 -2.52
CA ILE A 212 -3.10 17.60 -2.95
C ILE A 212 -2.74 17.91 -4.40
N SER A 213 -1.47 18.18 -4.68
CA SER A 213 -0.95 18.37 -6.03
C SER A 213 0.23 17.43 -6.28
N ILE A 214 0.12 16.60 -7.31
CA ILE A 214 1.11 15.60 -7.69
C ILE A 214 1.52 15.84 -9.14
N ASN A 215 2.81 15.99 -9.41
CA ASN A 215 3.34 16.24 -10.75
C ASN A 215 4.58 15.36 -11.02
N ALA A 216 4.55 14.57 -12.09
CA ALA A 216 5.61 13.61 -12.43
C ALA A 216 5.62 13.25 -13.93
N ASN A 217 6.56 12.39 -14.34
CA ASN A 217 6.42 11.68 -15.62
C ASN A 217 5.21 10.73 -15.56
N GLN A 218 5.27 9.66 -14.79
CA GLN A 218 4.12 8.82 -14.48
C GLN A 218 3.65 9.05 -13.04
N VAL A 219 2.33 9.17 -12.84
CA VAL A 219 1.70 9.14 -11.51
C VAL A 219 0.95 7.83 -11.34
N ASN A 220 1.27 7.08 -10.28
CA ASN A 220 0.58 5.83 -9.93
C ASN A 220 -0.01 5.93 -8.52
N VAL A 221 -1.31 5.70 -8.40
CA VAL A 221 -2.01 5.51 -7.12
C VAL A 221 -2.56 4.10 -7.09
N ILE A 222 -2.10 3.25 -6.18
CA ILE A 222 -2.37 1.81 -6.17
C ILE A 222 -2.91 1.41 -4.80
N ALA A 223 -4.16 0.93 -4.76
CA ALA A 223 -4.88 0.55 -3.54
C ALA A 223 -4.64 1.54 -2.36
N SER A 224 -4.75 2.84 -2.62
CA SER A 224 -4.37 3.90 -1.67
C SER A 224 -5.40 5.02 -1.57
N ASP A 225 -5.33 5.79 -0.48
CA ASP A 225 -6.31 6.82 -0.13
C ASP A 225 -5.72 8.23 -0.23
N LEU A 226 -6.35 9.09 -1.04
CA LEU A 226 -6.06 10.52 -1.13
C LEU A 226 -7.31 11.30 -0.73
N ALA A 227 -7.20 12.12 0.31
CA ALA A 227 -8.30 12.98 0.78
C ALA A 227 -7.85 14.44 0.86
N ALA A 228 -8.48 15.29 0.05
CA ALA A 228 -8.30 16.74 0.11
C ALA A 228 -9.59 17.43 0.56
N LYS A 229 -9.47 18.52 1.32
CA LYS A 229 -10.66 19.33 1.65
C LYS A 229 -11.17 20.14 0.46
N LYS A 230 -10.28 20.50 -0.47
CA LYS A 230 -10.57 21.30 -1.66
C LYS A 230 -10.24 20.51 -2.91
N ASP A 231 -8.98 20.49 -3.34
CA ASP A 231 -8.63 19.98 -4.67
C ASP A 231 -7.62 18.83 -4.60
N ILE A 232 -7.84 17.80 -5.42
CA ILE A 232 -6.82 16.82 -5.80
C ILE A 232 -6.47 17.08 -7.27
N VAL A 233 -5.19 17.32 -7.54
CA VAL A 233 -4.64 17.52 -8.88
C VAL A 233 -3.53 16.50 -9.13
N LEU A 234 -3.75 15.59 -10.08
CA LEU A 234 -2.76 14.62 -10.55
C LEU A 234 -2.34 14.97 -11.96
N GLN A 235 -1.05 15.25 -12.17
CA GLN A 235 -0.48 15.58 -13.48
C GLN A 235 0.66 14.63 -13.79
N GLY A 236 0.43 13.73 -14.74
CA GLY A 236 1.47 12.91 -15.35
C GLY A 236 1.81 13.45 -16.73
N LYS A 237 3.10 13.49 -17.09
CA LYS A 237 3.47 13.69 -18.49
C LYS A 237 3.17 12.43 -19.32
N GLU A 238 3.65 11.29 -18.85
CA GLU A 238 3.61 9.98 -19.51
C GLU A 238 2.44 9.10 -19.05
N GLY A 239 1.61 9.59 -18.13
CA GLY A 239 0.37 8.93 -17.75
C GLY A 239 -0.04 9.15 -16.30
N VAL A 240 -1.30 8.85 -16.03
CA VAL A 240 -1.82 8.70 -14.67
C VAL A 240 -2.57 7.38 -14.55
N SER A 241 -2.21 6.57 -13.57
CA SER A 241 -2.86 5.29 -13.28
C SER A 241 -3.38 5.28 -11.86
N ILE A 242 -4.68 5.04 -11.70
CA ILE A 242 -5.35 4.85 -10.41
C ILE A 242 -5.89 3.43 -10.41
N LEU A 243 -5.23 2.55 -9.66
CA LEU A 243 -5.39 1.11 -9.77
C LEU A 243 -5.81 0.53 -8.42
N ALA A 244 -6.56 -0.55 -8.47
CA ALA A 244 -6.91 -1.37 -7.32
C ALA A 244 -6.05 -2.64 -7.27
N GLU A 245 -6.02 -3.31 -6.12
CA GLU A 245 -5.37 -4.61 -5.92
C GLU A 245 -6.38 -5.66 -5.43
N ASN A 246 -6.03 -6.94 -5.50
CA ASN A 246 -6.86 -8.01 -4.95
C ASN A 246 -6.20 -8.57 -3.69
N ASP A 247 -6.90 -8.48 -2.57
CA ASP A 247 -6.63 -9.31 -1.41
C ASP A 247 -7.02 -10.75 -1.71
N LEU A 248 -6.40 -11.71 -1.01
CA LEU A 248 -6.62 -13.13 -1.20
C LEU A 248 -6.73 -13.83 0.15
N ALA A 249 -7.74 -14.70 0.28
CA ALA A 249 -7.82 -15.73 1.31
C ALA A 249 -7.95 -17.11 0.63
N TYR A 250 -6.89 -17.91 0.71
CA TYR A 250 -6.83 -19.26 0.14
C TYR A 250 -6.61 -20.31 1.23
N THR A 251 -7.37 -21.41 1.15
CA THR A 251 -7.14 -22.62 1.95
C THR A 251 -7.37 -23.88 1.13
N GLU A 252 -6.59 -24.92 1.43
CA GLU A 252 -6.78 -26.26 0.87
C GLU A 252 -6.46 -27.31 1.93
N SER A 253 -7.41 -28.20 2.21
CA SER A 253 -7.22 -29.32 3.12
C SER A 253 -7.56 -30.65 2.45
N LYS A 254 -6.66 -31.62 2.61
CA LYS A 254 -6.88 -32.99 2.18
C LYS A 254 -6.76 -33.92 3.36
N LEU A 255 -7.74 -34.80 3.56
CA LEU A 255 -7.72 -35.76 4.66
C LEU A 255 -8.15 -37.16 4.21
N LYS A 256 -7.27 -38.14 4.45
CA LYS A 256 -7.54 -39.57 4.27
C LYS A 256 -7.82 -40.22 5.61
N THR A 257 -9.02 -40.76 5.77
CA THR A 257 -9.46 -41.51 6.96
C THR A 257 -9.67 -42.99 6.61
N LYS A 258 -9.38 -43.87 7.57
CA LYS A 258 -9.72 -45.30 7.48
C LYS A 258 -11.09 -45.52 8.12
N GLY A 259 -11.97 -46.25 7.44
CA GLY A 259 -13.25 -46.70 7.98
C GLY A 259 -13.23 -48.17 8.39
N SER A 260 -14.40 -48.70 8.76
CA SER A 260 -14.58 -50.11 9.12
C SER A 260 -14.16 -51.05 7.98
N PHE A 261 -13.69 -52.24 8.33
CA PHE A 261 -13.27 -53.30 7.39
C PHE A 261 -12.24 -52.84 6.35
N GLY A 262 -11.32 -51.93 6.70
CA GLY A 262 -10.24 -51.50 5.80
C GLY A 262 -10.66 -50.56 4.66
N SER A 263 -11.88 -50.02 4.71
CA SER A 263 -12.33 -48.96 3.81
C SER A 263 -11.53 -47.66 3.99
N LYS A 264 -11.45 -46.83 2.94
CA LYS A 264 -10.77 -45.53 2.96
C LYS A 264 -11.70 -44.44 2.47
N LYS A 265 -11.66 -43.26 3.10
CA LYS A 265 -12.33 -42.04 2.65
C LYS A 265 -11.28 -40.93 2.51
N THR A 266 -11.24 -40.28 1.36
CA THR A 266 -10.46 -39.06 1.13
C THR A 266 -11.44 -37.90 1.00
N THR A 267 -11.25 -36.85 1.78
CA THR A 267 -11.92 -35.56 1.60
C THR A 267 -10.90 -34.55 1.08
N LEU A 268 -11.31 -33.68 0.15
CA LEU A 268 -10.58 -32.51 -0.29
C LEU A 268 -11.52 -31.30 -0.17
N ASP A 269 -11.08 -30.29 0.55
CA ASP A 269 -11.77 -29.01 0.74
C ASP A 269 -10.85 -27.89 0.23
N MET A 270 -11.38 -26.99 -0.61
CA MET A 270 -10.67 -25.81 -1.09
C MET A 270 -11.56 -24.58 -0.96
N SER A 271 -10.96 -23.45 -0.60
CA SER A 271 -11.60 -22.13 -0.63
C SER A 271 -10.62 -21.12 -1.20
N HIS A 272 -11.07 -20.31 -2.15
CA HIS A 272 -10.33 -19.24 -2.79
C HIS A 272 -11.24 -18.02 -2.85
N LYS A 273 -10.88 -16.95 -2.15
CA LYS A 273 -11.68 -15.72 -2.10
C LYS A 273 -10.78 -14.54 -2.31
N GLU A 274 -11.05 -13.78 -3.36
CA GLU A 274 -10.42 -12.49 -3.61
C GLU A 274 -11.36 -11.35 -3.26
N SER A 275 -10.81 -10.22 -2.84
CA SER A 275 -11.57 -8.98 -2.66
C SER A 275 -10.78 -7.78 -3.16
N VAL A 276 -11.45 -6.89 -3.88
CA VAL A 276 -10.80 -5.73 -4.49
C VAL A 276 -10.58 -4.61 -3.47
N VAL A 277 -9.34 -4.19 -3.32
CA VAL A 277 -8.91 -3.01 -2.55
C VAL A 277 -8.72 -1.84 -3.51
N GLN A 278 -9.67 -0.91 -3.49
CA GLN A 278 -9.71 0.24 -4.41
C GLN A 278 -8.69 1.33 -4.03
N SER A 279 -8.31 2.15 -5.01
CA SER A 279 -7.75 3.48 -4.71
C SER A 279 -8.89 4.50 -4.57
N ASN A 280 -8.90 5.24 -3.47
CA ASN A 280 -9.96 6.20 -3.15
C ASN A 280 -9.43 7.64 -3.23
N LEU A 281 -10.08 8.48 -4.03
CA LEU A 281 -9.81 9.92 -4.09
C LEU A 281 -11.07 10.70 -3.66
N ASN A 282 -10.94 11.51 -2.63
CA ASN A 282 -12.04 12.30 -2.07
C ASN A 282 -11.67 13.78 -2.01
N ALA A 283 -12.44 14.66 -2.67
CA ALA A 283 -12.19 16.10 -2.70
C ALA A 283 -13.45 16.93 -2.98
N ASN A 284 -13.34 18.27 -2.98
CA ASN A 284 -14.34 19.09 -3.66
C ASN A 284 -14.18 18.98 -5.17
N ASN A 285 -12.96 19.10 -5.70
CA ASN A 285 -12.66 18.89 -7.11
C ASN A 285 -11.52 17.89 -7.30
N ILE A 286 -11.65 17.05 -8.31
CA ILE A 286 -10.61 16.12 -8.74
C ILE A 286 -10.25 16.44 -10.19
N LEU A 287 -8.97 16.75 -10.43
CA LEU A 287 -8.41 16.99 -11.76
C LEU A 287 -7.29 15.98 -12.03
N ILE A 288 -7.43 15.20 -13.10
CA ILE A 288 -6.44 14.21 -13.52
C ILE A 288 -6.03 14.55 -14.95
N GLN A 289 -4.74 14.74 -15.18
CA GLN A 289 -4.22 15.16 -16.48
C GLN A 289 -3.03 14.31 -16.91
N SER A 290 -3.04 13.90 -18.19
CA SER A 290 -1.92 13.27 -18.87
C SER A 290 -1.56 14.06 -20.13
N SER A 291 -0.35 14.64 -20.18
CA SER A 291 0.01 15.56 -21.27
C SER A 291 0.42 14.87 -22.57
N ASP A 292 0.97 13.66 -22.49
CA ASP A 292 1.53 12.94 -23.65
C ASP A 292 0.92 11.54 -23.82
N ALA A 293 0.16 11.03 -22.85
CA ALA A 293 -0.29 9.64 -22.82
C ALA A 293 -1.72 9.47 -22.27
N SER A 294 -2.03 8.25 -21.80
CA SER A 294 -3.36 7.85 -21.36
C SER A 294 -3.57 8.06 -19.85
N VAL A 295 -4.84 8.04 -19.44
CA VAL A 295 -5.26 7.91 -18.04
C VAL A 295 -5.99 6.58 -17.86
N THR A 296 -5.63 5.83 -16.83
CA THR A 296 -6.27 4.53 -16.50
C THR A 296 -6.82 4.56 -15.08
N LEU A 297 -8.10 4.23 -14.94
CA LEU A 297 -8.86 4.16 -13.70
C LEU A 297 -9.41 2.73 -13.55
N GLU A 298 -8.65 1.82 -12.94
CA GLU A 298 -9.05 0.42 -12.72
C GLU A 298 -9.61 0.24 -11.30
N ALA A 299 -10.91 -0.04 -11.21
CA ALA A 299 -11.69 -0.07 -9.96
C ALA A 299 -11.38 1.12 -9.04
N ALA A 300 -11.04 2.28 -9.62
CA ALA A 300 -10.82 3.52 -8.89
C ALA A 300 -12.13 4.03 -8.30
N ASN A 301 -12.07 4.62 -7.11
CA ASN A 301 -13.22 5.26 -6.46
C ASN A 301 -12.94 6.76 -6.32
N LEU A 302 -13.52 7.57 -7.22
CA LEU A 302 -13.36 9.01 -7.27
C LEU A 302 -14.66 9.68 -6.83
N ILE A 303 -14.63 10.34 -5.67
CA ILE A 303 -15.80 11.06 -5.11
C ILE A 303 -15.44 12.53 -4.98
N ALA A 304 -16.08 13.36 -5.78
CA ALA A 304 -15.93 14.81 -5.71
C ALA A 304 -17.24 15.49 -5.27
N LYS A 305 -17.19 16.56 -4.50
CA LYS A 305 -18.41 17.33 -4.22
C LYS A 305 -18.88 18.11 -5.44
N GLU A 306 -17.94 18.71 -6.16
CA GLU A 306 -18.20 19.58 -7.29
C GLU A 306 -17.88 18.85 -8.60
N ASN A 307 -16.61 18.81 -9.03
CA ASN A 307 -16.26 18.30 -10.35
C ASN A 307 -15.24 17.16 -10.31
N ILE A 308 -15.37 16.24 -11.27
CA ILE A 308 -14.28 15.35 -11.70
C ILE A 308 -13.94 15.72 -13.13
N VAL A 309 -12.67 16.05 -13.38
CA VAL A 309 -12.15 16.34 -14.73
C VAL A 309 -10.99 15.41 -15.03
N VAL A 310 -11.09 14.66 -16.12
CA VAL A 310 -10.02 13.81 -16.64
C VAL A 310 -9.65 14.29 -18.04
N ASP A 311 -8.39 14.65 -18.26
CA ASP A 311 -7.88 15.15 -19.53
C ASP A 311 -6.65 14.33 -19.95
N ALA A 312 -6.78 13.51 -20.98
CA ALA A 312 -5.71 12.64 -21.47
C ALA A 312 -5.38 12.94 -22.93
N LYS A 313 -4.09 13.03 -23.24
CA LYS A 313 -3.64 13.24 -24.60
C LYS A 313 -3.84 12.02 -25.51
N ALA A 314 -3.72 10.82 -24.95
CA ALA A 314 -4.06 9.57 -25.63
C ALA A 314 -5.45 9.10 -25.20
N ASP A 315 -5.57 8.00 -24.46
CA ASP A 315 -6.86 7.39 -24.09
C ASP A 315 -7.28 7.68 -22.64
N ILE A 316 -8.59 7.57 -22.38
CA ILE A 316 -9.11 7.43 -21.01
C ILE A 316 -9.73 6.03 -20.87
N ASN A 317 -9.24 5.24 -19.92
CA ASN A 317 -9.74 3.91 -19.61
C ASN A 317 -10.34 3.89 -18.19
N VAL A 318 -11.64 3.62 -18.08
CA VAL A 318 -12.36 3.42 -16.82
C VAL A 318 -12.82 1.96 -16.77
N LEU A 319 -12.18 1.16 -15.94
CA LEU A 319 -12.22 -0.29 -16.02
C LEU A 319 -12.62 -0.89 -14.67
N ALA A 320 -13.44 -1.93 -14.70
CA ALA A 320 -13.63 -2.79 -13.54
C ALA A 320 -12.39 -3.66 -13.27
N LYS A 321 -12.15 -4.03 -12.01
CA LYS A 321 -11.16 -5.04 -11.63
C LYS A 321 -11.85 -6.38 -11.38
N GLN A 322 -11.36 -7.43 -12.03
CA GLN A 322 -11.89 -8.77 -11.81
C GLN A 322 -11.35 -9.39 -10.52
N TYR A 323 -12.20 -10.14 -9.82
CA TYR A 323 -11.83 -10.93 -8.65
C TYR A 323 -12.56 -12.27 -8.66
N ARG A 324 -11.94 -13.30 -8.07
CA ARG A 324 -12.45 -14.67 -8.08
C ARG A 324 -12.90 -15.14 -6.71
N GLU A 325 -14.00 -15.87 -6.70
CA GLU A 325 -14.45 -16.63 -5.53
C GLU A 325 -14.75 -18.07 -5.94
N GLY A 326 -14.27 -19.04 -5.17
CA GLY A 326 -14.49 -20.45 -5.46
C GLY A 326 -14.35 -21.34 -4.23
N GLU A 327 -15.17 -22.38 -4.19
CA GLU A 327 -15.15 -23.40 -3.14
C GLU A 327 -15.31 -24.78 -3.76
N MET A 328 -14.60 -25.77 -3.23
CA MET A 328 -14.64 -27.14 -3.73
C MET A 328 -14.66 -28.12 -2.57
N HIS A 329 -15.63 -29.04 -2.61
CA HIS A 329 -15.72 -30.18 -1.70
C HIS A 329 -15.74 -31.48 -2.49
N SER A 330 -14.70 -32.30 -2.34
CA SER A 330 -14.61 -33.63 -2.93
C SER A 330 -14.58 -34.71 -1.87
N VAL A 331 -15.27 -35.82 -2.14
CA VAL A 331 -15.17 -37.04 -1.34
C VAL A 331 -14.96 -38.24 -2.25
N THR A 332 -13.89 -39.00 -2.01
CA THR A 332 -13.67 -40.33 -2.62
C THR A 332 -13.68 -41.41 -1.55
N LYS A 333 -14.39 -42.51 -1.78
CA LYS A 333 -14.43 -43.68 -0.89
C LYS A 333 -14.07 -44.95 -1.64
N SER A 334 -13.36 -45.85 -0.98
CA SER A 334 -13.09 -47.19 -1.49
C SER A 334 -13.25 -48.26 -0.42
N SER A 335 -13.76 -49.44 -0.79
CA SER A 335 -13.91 -50.60 0.09
C SER A 335 -12.61 -51.39 0.25
N PHE A 336 -12.62 -52.40 1.12
CA PHE A 336 -11.53 -53.39 1.23
C PHE A 336 -11.15 -53.93 -0.16
N GLY A 337 -9.85 -53.94 -0.46
CA GLY A 337 -9.33 -54.40 -1.76
C GLY A 337 -9.70 -53.55 -2.98
N GLY A 338 -10.38 -52.41 -2.80
CA GLY A 338 -10.80 -51.54 -3.92
C GLY A 338 -11.95 -52.08 -4.76
N LEU A 339 -12.69 -53.08 -4.26
CA LEU A 339 -13.81 -53.74 -4.96
C LEU A 339 -14.96 -52.79 -5.31
N LYS A 340 -15.23 -51.80 -4.45
CA LYS A 340 -16.22 -50.74 -4.68
C LYS A 340 -15.59 -49.37 -4.51
N GLN A 341 -15.91 -48.44 -5.41
CA GLN A 341 -15.47 -47.05 -5.35
C GLN A 341 -16.65 -46.11 -5.52
N SER A 342 -16.62 -44.99 -4.81
CA SER A 342 -17.55 -43.90 -5.05
C SER A 342 -16.82 -42.57 -4.96
N ALA A 343 -17.16 -41.64 -5.82
CA ALA A 343 -16.65 -40.28 -5.75
C ALA A 343 -17.80 -39.27 -5.87
N SER A 344 -17.65 -38.13 -5.23
CA SER A 344 -18.57 -37.00 -5.37
C SER A 344 -17.79 -35.70 -5.32
N MET A 345 -18.32 -34.70 -6.02
CA MET A 345 -17.80 -33.34 -6.03
C MET A 345 -18.94 -32.34 -5.95
N ASN A 346 -18.73 -31.28 -5.20
CA ASN A 346 -19.45 -30.02 -5.31
C ASN A 346 -18.43 -28.91 -5.50
N ARG A 347 -18.51 -28.15 -6.58
CA ARG A 347 -17.62 -27.02 -6.86
C ARG A 347 -18.42 -25.81 -7.28
N VAL A 348 -18.12 -24.67 -6.68
CA VAL A 348 -18.55 -23.35 -7.13
C VAL A 348 -17.32 -22.57 -7.55
N ASP A 349 -17.38 -21.90 -8.69
CA ASP A 349 -16.33 -21.00 -9.18
C ASP A 349 -17.01 -19.79 -9.82
N ALA A 350 -16.64 -18.59 -9.41
CA ALA A 350 -17.20 -17.34 -9.88
C ALA A 350 -16.09 -16.33 -10.17
N LEU A 351 -16.21 -15.69 -11.33
CA LEU A 351 -15.43 -14.51 -11.68
C LEU A 351 -16.39 -13.32 -11.64
N ASN A 352 -16.10 -12.38 -10.75
CA ASN A 352 -16.87 -11.15 -10.58
C ASN A 352 -16.02 -9.95 -11.00
N ALA A 353 -16.63 -8.77 -11.10
CA ALA A 353 -15.95 -7.53 -11.42
C ALA A 353 -16.35 -6.41 -10.45
N LYS A 354 -15.36 -5.76 -9.83
CA LYS A 354 -15.56 -4.55 -9.04
C LYS A 354 -15.45 -3.33 -9.96
N GLU A 355 -16.53 -2.57 -10.06
CA GLU A 355 -16.58 -1.34 -10.84
C GLU A 355 -15.57 -0.28 -10.38
N ALA A 356 -15.08 0.53 -11.33
CA ALA A 356 -14.64 1.87 -10.99
C ALA A 356 -15.88 2.74 -10.74
N GLU A 357 -15.85 3.56 -9.69
CA GLU A 357 -16.92 4.47 -9.30
C GLU A 357 -16.42 5.91 -9.43
N LEU A 358 -17.03 6.69 -10.31
CA LEU A 358 -16.79 8.13 -10.43
C LEU A 358 -18.09 8.86 -10.08
N ARG A 359 -18.11 9.63 -8.99
CA ARG A 359 -19.32 10.31 -8.51
C ARG A 359 -19.08 11.78 -8.18
N THR A 360 -20.04 12.62 -8.56
CA THR A 360 -20.13 14.02 -8.09
C THR A 360 -21.40 14.27 -7.30
N GLU A 361 -21.36 15.18 -6.32
CA GLU A 361 -22.55 15.52 -5.51
C GLU A 361 -23.33 16.74 -6.05
N ALA A 362 -22.67 17.66 -6.74
CA ALA A 362 -23.28 18.93 -7.15
C ALA A 362 -23.11 19.29 -8.63
N LEU A 363 -21.95 19.02 -9.25
CA LEU A 363 -21.66 19.50 -10.61
C LEU A 363 -21.33 18.34 -11.56
N ASN A 364 -20.18 18.36 -12.21
CA ASN A 364 -19.99 17.66 -13.48
C ASN A 364 -18.89 16.61 -13.45
N ILE A 365 -19.03 15.61 -14.31
CA ILE A 365 -17.94 14.72 -14.69
C ILE A 365 -17.60 15.02 -16.16
N ILE A 366 -16.35 15.42 -16.42
CA ILE A 366 -15.86 15.77 -17.76
C ILE A 366 -14.64 14.92 -18.08
N MET A 367 -14.72 14.11 -19.13
CA MET A 367 -13.61 13.31 -19.65
C MET A 367 -13.27 13.75 -21.06
N LYS A 368 -12.03 14.18 -21.28
CA LYS A 368 -11.48 14.62 -22.57
C LYS A 368 -10.33 13.72 -22.97
N SER A 369 -10.47 13.05 -24.10
CA SER A 369 -9.49 12.11 -24.63
C SER A 369 -9.06 12.54 -26.02
N GLY A 370 -7.75 12.57 -26.24
CA GLY A 370 -7.18 12.82 -27.57
C GLY A 370 -7.34 11.64 -28.53
N ASN A 371 -7.68 10.45 -28.02
CA ASN A 371 -8.02 9.26 -28.79
C ASN A 371 -9.38 8.72 -28.33
N ASP A 372 -9.40 7.60 -27.58
CA ASP A 372 -10.63 6.88 -27.20
C ASP A 372 -11.00 7.09 -25.72
N ILE A 373 -12.27 6.92 -25.39
CA ILE A 373 -12.76 6.74 -24.01
C ILE A 373 -13.36 5.34 -23.90
N LYS A 374 -12.86 4.54 -22.96
CA LYS A 374 -13.40 3.20 -22.66
C LYS A 374 -13.95 3.16 -21.25
N VAL A 375 -15.21 2.74 -21.10
CA VAL A 375 -15.88 2.52 -19.82
C VAL A 375 -16.37 1.08 -19.80
N ILE A 376 -15.73 0.23 -19.00
CA ILE A 376 -16.01 -1.21 -18.96
C ILE A 376 -16.37 -1.64 -17.54
N GLY A 377 -17.60 -2.10 -17.35
CA GLY A 377 -18.12 -2.58 -16.05
C GLY A 377 -18.02 -1.55 -14.93
N SER A 378 -18.12 -0.26 -15.27
CA SER A 378 -17.88 0.85 -14.35
C SER A 378 -19.11 1.72 -14.19
N ASN A 379 -19.19 2.43 -13.05
CA ASN A 379 -20.28 3.32 -12.71
C ASN A 379 -19.80 4.78 -12.72
N ILE A 380 -20.52 5.64 -13.44
CA ILE A 380 -20.19 7.07 -13.59
C ILE A 380 -21.47 7.87 -13.33
N ASP A 381 -21.51 8.58 -12.22
CA ASP A 381 -22.67 9.27 -11.68
C ASP A 381 -22.39 10.78 -11.50
N ALA A 382 -22.78 11.57 -12.49
CA ALA A 382 -22.65 13.02 -12.43
C ALA A 382 -23.95 13.67 -11.92
N ALA A 383 -23.86 14.56 -10.92
CA ALA A 383 -25.03 15.23 -10.35
C ALA A 383 -25.69 16.23 -11.32
N SER A 384 -24.90 16.85 -12.20
CA SER A 384 -25.36 17.76 -13.26
C SER A 384 -25.07 17.16 -14.64
N ASP A 385 -23.89 17.41 -15.23
CA ASP A 385 -23.57 16.93 -16.58
C ASP A 385 -22.48 15.86 -16.57
N LEU A 386 -22.67 14.82 -17.39
CA LEU A 386 -21.62 13.87 -17.80
C LEU A 386 -21.20 14.17 -19.24
N GLN A 387 -19.94 14.55 -19.45
CA GLN A 387 -19.37 14.85 -20.77
C GLN A 387 -18.24 13.87 -21.11
N LEU A 388 -18.44 13.07 -22.17
CA LEU A 388 -17.43 12.16 -22.74
C LEU A 388 -16.99 12.69 -24.11
N LEU A 389 -15.81 13.29 -24.16
CA LEU A 389 -15.27 13.96 -25.34
C LEU A 389 -14.05 13.19 -25.86
N ALA A 390 -14.30 12.15 -26.65
CA ALA A 390 -13.26 11.41 -27.36
C ALA A 390 -13.05 11.97 -28.77
N ALA A 391 -11.80 12.02 -29.24
CA ALA A 391 -11.52 12.38 -30.63
C ALA A 391 -11.91 11.28 -31.62
N ASN A 392 -11.87 10.02 -31.17
CA ASN A 392 -12.11 8.84 -32.00
C ASN A 392 -13.37 8.06 -31.54
N GLU A 393 -13.28 7.22 -30.51
CA GLU A 393 -14.38 6.36 -30.06
C GLU A 393 -14.74 6.55 -28.57
N VAL A 394 -16.03 6.39 -28.25
CA VAL A 394 -16.51 6.15 -26.88
C VAL A 394 -17.09 4.73 -26.82
N LEU A 395 -16.44 3.83 -26.09
CA LEU A 395 -16.89 2.47 -25.83
C LEU A 395 -17.44 2.36 -24.41
N ILE A 396 -18.70 1.90 -24.28
CA ILE A 396 -19.33 1.58 -23.00
C ILE A 396 -19.77 0.12 -23.06
N ALA A 397 -19.23 -0.71 -22.16
CA ALA A 397 -19.49 -2.15 -22.13
C ALA A 397 -19.62 -2.68 -20.69
N ALA A 398 -20.28 -3.83 -20.53
CA ALA A 398 -20.27 -4.55 -19.26
C ALA A 398 -18.93 -5.28 -19.07
N ALA A 399 -18.54 -5.50 -17.82
CA ALA A 399 -17.44 -6.41 -17.50
C ALA A 399 -17.89 -7.87 -17.72
N GLN A 400 -16.93 -8.75 -18.00
CA GLN A 400 -17.20 -10.18 -18.07
C GLN A 400 -17.24 -10.77 -16.67
N GLU A 401 -18.35 -11.41 -16.35
CA GLU A 401 -18.57 -12.16 -15.11
C GLU A 401 -19.14 -13.54 -15.45
N PHE A 402 -18.83 -14.55 -14.63
CA PHE A 402 -19.47 -15.87 -14.73
C PHE A 402 -19.61 -16.52 -13.36
N SER A 403 -20.56 -17.43 -13.25
CA SER A 403 -20.68 -18.34 -12.12
C SER A 403 -20.92 -19.75 -12.64
N GLN A 404 -20.14 -20.71 -12.13
CA GLN A 404 -20.25 -22.12 -12.44
C GLN A 404 -20.52 -22.91 -11.16
N ASN A 405 -21.48 -23.82 -11.23
CA ASN A 405 -21.73 -24.81 -10.18
C ASN A 405 -21.67 -26.21 -10.80
N GLU A 406 -20.80 -27.06 -10.27
CA GLU A 406 -20.64 -28.45 -10.68
C GLU A 406 -20.94 -29.40 -9.53
N GLN A 407 -21.90 -30.30 -9.75
CA GLN A 407 -22.23 -31.35 -8.81
C GLN A 407 -22.31 -32.69 -9.52
N TRP A 408 -21.55 -33.67 -9.04
CA TRP A 408 -21.65 -35.02 -9.55
C TRP A 408 -21.38 -36.06 -8.48
N ARG A 409 -21.87 -37.27 -8.75
CA ARG A 409 -21.66 -38.45 -7.92
C ARG A 409 -21.53 -39.67 -8.80
N ASP A 410 -20.46 -40.42 -8.60
CA ASP A 410 -20.17 -41.64 -9.32
C ASP A 410 -20.05 -42.83 -8.38
N LYS A 411 -20.45 -44.00 -8.86
CA LYS A 411 -20.32 -45.30 -8.19
C LYS A 411 -19.82 -46.33 -9.20
N GLY A 412 -18.62 -46.84 -8.97
CA GLY A 412 -18.05 -47.93 -9.75
C GLY A 412 -17.97 -49.22 -8.94
N ASP A 413 -18.46 -50.31 -9.51
CA ASP A 413 -18.22 -51.67 -9.05
C ASP A 413 -17.26 -52.35 -10.04
N ARG A 414 -16.15 -52.93 -9.57
CA ARG A 414 -15.39 -53.89 -10.40
C ARG A 414 -16.13 -55.21 -10.36
N LEU A 415 -16.80 -55.57 -11.45
CA LEU A 415 -17.23 -56.95 -11.69
C LEU A 415 -15.95 -57.79 -11.83
N LEU A 416 -15.77 -58.76 -10.93
CA LEU A 416 -14.69 -59.76 -10.98
C LEU A 416 -15.03 -60.85 -11.99
#